data_AF-A0A2G2DNP3-F1
#
_entry.id   AF-A0A2G2DNP3-F1
#
_cell.length_a   1.000
_cell.length_b   1.000
_cell.length_c   1.000
_cell.angle_alpha   90.00
_cell.angle_beta   90.00
_cell.angle_gamma   90.00
#
_symmetry.space_group_name_H-M   'P 1'
#
loop_
_entity.id
_entity.type
_entity.pdbx_description
1 polymer ?
#
loop_
_entity_poly.entity_id
_entity_poly.type
_entity_poly.pdbx_seq_one_letter_code
_entity_poly.pdbx_strand_id
1 'polypeptide(L)'
;MNSSFVRILLLLLALLMPLEAWGQVQSRYVTLRYGNKLILHDFNDELVLSRKLRYHLKNKNIVTVKDEVTAKLDVIIEKAEVVLAMFPDDLHITIVLLASRKDVAAMYKSKYGKRANHISYYSLREKTIYISVDDTRLRVIAHEIGHAIVDQYFKVRPPYNIHELMAQFTEKHISD
;
A
#
# COMPACT_ATOMS: atom_id res chain seq x y z
N MET A 1 22.11 45.79 -9.79
CA MET A 1 22.01 44.54 -9.00
C MET A 1 22.41 43.39 -9.91
N ASN A 2 23.56 42.73 -9.66
CA ASN A 2 24.17 41.79 -10.61
C ASN A 2 23.31 40.54 -10.81
N SER A 3 22.99 40.21 -12.06
CA SER A 3 22.16 39.05 -12.44
C SER A 3 22.73 37.70 -11.99
N SER A 4 24.06 37.62 -11.79
CA SER A 4 24.73 36.44 -11.22
C SER A 4 24.37 36.20 -9.75
N PHE A 5 24.14 37.25 -8.96
CA PHE A 5 23.76 37.11 -7.54
C PHE A 5 22.35 36.52 -7.40
N VAL A 6 21.42 36.93 -8.28
CA VAL A 6 20.04 36.41 -8.30
C VAL A 6 20.02 34.93 -8.71
N ARG A 7 20.87 34.52 -9.67
CA ARG A 7 20.98 33.11 -10.09
C ARG A 7 21.56 32.21 -9.01
N ILE A 8 22.58 32.67 -8.28
CA ILE A 8 23.18 31.93 -7.16
C ILE A 8 22.18 31.81 -6.00
N LEU A 9 21.44 32.87 -5.70
CA LEU A 9 20.40 32.86 -4.66
C LEU A 9 19.25 31.90 -5.01
N LEU A 10 18.82 31.84 -6.28
CA LEU A 10 17.79 30.90 -6.75
C LEU A 10 18.25 29.43 -6.70
N LEU A 11 19.52 29.16 -7.00
CA LEU A 11 20.11 27.81 -6.89
C LEU A 11 20.25 27.34 -5.43
N LEU A 12 20.57 28.26 -4.51
CA LEU A 12 20.60 27.98 -3.07
C LEU A 12 19.19 27.78 -2.47
N LEU A 13 18.19 28.52 -2.97
CA LEU A 13 16.79 28.34 -2.54
C LEU A 13 16.20 26.99 -3.00
N ALA A 14 16.60 26.51 -4.18
CA ALA A 14 16.19 25.19 -4.69
C ALA A 14 16.82 24.03 -3.90
N LEU A 15 17.98 24.24 -3.28
CA LEU A 15 18.64 23.26 -2.40
C LEU A 15 18.04 23.21 -0.99
N LEU A 16 17.25 24.22 -0.61
CA LEU A 16 16.57 24.34 0.69
C LEU A 16 15.11 23.83 0.65
N MET A 17 14.62 23.37 -0.50
CA MET A 17 13.37 22.64 -0.57
C MET A 17 13.54 21.34 0.24
N PRO A 18 12.81 21.15 1.35
CA PRO A 18 12.85 19.88 2.04
C PRO A 18 12.44 18.81 1.04
N LEU A 19 13.28 17.79 0.84
CA LEU A 19 12.79 16.52 0.32
C LEU A 19 11.59 16.17 1.19
N GLU A 20 10.37 16.21 0.65
CA GLU A 20 9.18 15.91 1.44
C GLU A 20 9.40 14.53 2.07
N ALA A 21 9.65 14.54 3.37
CA ALA A 21 9.94 13.32 4.11
C ALA A 21 8.63 12.54 4.14
N TRP A 22 8.65 11.37 3.51
CA TRP A 22 7.50 10.48 3.51
C TRP A 22 7.09 10.19 4.94
N GLY A 23 5.82 10.39 5.26
CA GLY A 23 5.23 9.93 6.50
C GLY A 23 5.24 8.40 6.55
N GLN A 24 5.43 7.87 7.76
CA GLN A 24 5.39 6.43 8.01
C GLN A 24 4.56 6.15 9.27
N VAL A 25 3.81 5.06 9.23
CA VAL A 25 3.17 4.42 10.40
C VAL A 25 3.30 2.91 10.25
N GLN A 26 3.42 2.20 11.37
CA GLN A 26 3.59 0.76 11.39
C GLN A 26 2.56 0.11 12.32
N SER A 27 2.10 -1.08 11.93
CA SER A 27 1.27 -1.99 12.72
C SER A 27 1.95 -3.35 12.86
N ARG A 28 1.20 -4.37 13.30
CA ARG A 28 1.68 -5.75 13.33
C ARG A 28 2.11 -6.24 11.95
N TYR A 29 1.26 -6.06 10.94
CA TYR A 29 1.47 -6.66 9.62
C TYR A 29 2.00 -5.68 8.56
N VAL A 30 1.88 -4.37 8.79
CA VAL A 30 2.18 -3.39 7.73
C VAL A 30 3.04 -2.24 8.20
N THR A 31 3.99 -1.86 7.35
CA THR A 31 4.58 -0.51 7.33
C THR A 31 3.92 0.30 6.22
N LEU A 32 3.15 1.32 6.58
CA LEU A 32 2.48 2.21 5.64
C LEU A 32 3.31 3.48 5.42
N ARG A 33 3.59 3.81 4.15
CA ARG A 33 4.34 5.00 3.73
C ARG A 33 3.46 5.87 2.84
N TYR A 34 3.47 7.18 3.09
CA TYR A 34 2.64 8.15 2.37
C TYR A 34 3.33 9.50 2.27
N GLY A 35 3.11 10.25 1.19
CA GLY A 35 3.79 11.53 0.96
C GLY A 35 3.37 12.62 1.94
N ASN A 36 2.09 12.71 2.27
CA ASN A 36 1.54 13.73 3.15
C ASN A 36 0.24 13.25 3.84
N LYS A 37 -0.25 14.03 4.82
CA LYS A 37 -1.44 13.66 5.60
C LYS A 37 -2.72 13.59 4.74
N LEU A 38 -2.82 14.36 3.66
CA LEU A 38 -4.00 14.36 2.78
C LEU A 38 -4.14 13.01 2.09
N ILE A 39 -3.06 12.49 1.49
CA ILE A 39 -3.04 11.14 0.87
C ILE A 39 -3.48 10.05 1.86
N LEU A 40 -3.07 10.15 3.13
CA LEU A 40 -3.47 9.18 4.15
C LEU A 40 -4.97 9.27 4.46
N HIS A 41 -5.52 10.49 4.54
CA HIS A 41 -6.95 10.71 4.75
C HIS A 41 -7.76 10.21 3.56
N ASP A 42 -7.39 10.57 2.34
CA ASP A 42 -8.07 10.14 1.12
C ASP A 42 -8.07 8.61 1.02
N PHE A 43 -6.95 7.97 1.34
CA PHE A 43 -6.88 6.50 1.41
C PHE A 43 -7.81 5.91 2.47
N ASN A 44 -7.90 6.53 3.65
CA ASN A 44 -8.80 6.07 4.71
C ASN A 44 -10.28 6.12 4.27
N ASP A 45 -10.64 7.17 3.55
CA ASP A 45 -12.00 7.43 3.08
C ASP A 45 -12.37 6.51 1.92
N GLU A 46 -11.46 6.27 0.98
CA GLU A 46 -11.66 5.34 -0.14
C GLU A 46 -11.65 3.86 0.31
N LEU A 47 -10.92 3.53 1.39
CA LEU A 47 -10.86 2.17 1.96
C LEU A 47 -12.08 1.85 2.84
N VAL A 48 -13.22 1.70 2.18
CA VAL A 48 -14.48 1.32 2.83
C VAL A 48 -14.52 -0.20 3.07
N LEU A 49 -14.45 -0.60 4.34
CA LEU A 49 -14.61 -1.99 4.75
C LEU A 49 -16.07 -2.46 4.66
N SER A 50 -16.29 -3.76 4.46
CA SER A 50 -17.62 -4.37 4.57
C SER A 50 -18.17 -4.30 6.00
N ARG A 51 -19.49 -4.46 6.19
CA ARG A 51 -20.11 -4.44 7.54
C ARG A 51 -19.48 -5.47 8.49
N LYS A 52 -19.19 -6.68 7.98
CA LYS A 52 -18.56 -7.75 8.75
C LYS A 52 -17.14 -7.35 9.18
N LEU A 53 -16.32 -6.83 8.27
CA LEU A 53 -14.96 -6.39 8.59
C LEU A 53 -14.93 -5.23 9.58
N ARG A 54 -15.84 -4.24 9.44
CA ARG A 54 -15.96 -3.13 10.40
C ARG A 54 -16.27 -3.59 11.82
N TYR A 55 -16.92 -4.74 12.01
CA TYR A 55 -17.17 -5.27 13.34
C TYR A 55 -15.87 -5.57 14.10
N HIS A 56 -14.83 -6.03 13.41
CA HIS A 56 -13.53 -6.33 14.00
C HIS A 56 -12.75 -5.08 14.44
N LEU A 57 -13.12 -3.89 13.94
CA LEU A 57 -12.52 -2.63 14.38
C LEU A 57 -13.00 -2.17 15.76
N LYS A 58 -14.17 -2.64 16.24
CA LYS A 58 -14.78 -2.16 17.49
C LYS A 58 -13.90 -2.35 18.74
N ASN A 59 -13.00 -3.33 18.70
CA ASN A 59 -12.13 -3.66 19.82
C ASN A 59 -10.74 -3.00 19.70
N LYS A 60 -10.49 -2.21 18.65
CA LYS A 60 -9.22 -1.53 18.41
C LYS A 60 -9.29 -0.11 19.01
N ASN A 61 -8.20 0.33 19.64
CA ASN A 61 -8.09 1.70 20.13
C ASN A 61 -7.74 2.64 18.98
N ILE A 62 -8.75 3.28 18.38
CA ILE A 62 -8.60 4.18 17.24
C ILE A 62 -8.75 5.62 17.72
N VAL A 63 -7.64 6.36 17.77
CA VAL A 63 -7.61 7.77 18.21
C VAL A 63 -7.30 8.70 17.03
N THR A 64 -6.50 8.25 16.09
CA THR A 64 -6.05 9.02 14.92
C THR A 64 -6.37 8.30 13.61
N VAL A 65 -6.34 9.03 12.49
CA VAL A 65 -6.49 8.44 11.14
C VAL A 65 -5.40 7.40 10.84
N LYS A 66 -4.19 7.59 11.38
CA LYS A 66 -3.13 6.59 11.27
C LYS A 66 -3.52 5.27 11.93
N ASP A 67 -4.14 5.34 13.11
CA ASP A 67 -4.60 4.17 13.85
C ASP A 67 -5.76 3.49 13.10
N GLU A 68 -6.68 4.28 12.53
CA GLU A 68 -7.79 3.73 11.76
C GLU A 68 -7.30 2.99 10.52
N VAL A 69 -6.42 3.61 9.72
CA VAL A 69 -5.90 3.01 8.48
C VAL A 69 -5.12 1.74 8.80
N THR A 70 -4.23 1.77 9.79
CA THR A 70 -3.47 0.57 10.17
C THR A 70 -4.37 -0.54 10.72
N ALA A 71 -5.38 -0.21 11.53
CA ALA A 71 -6.36 -1.18 12.00
C ALA A 71 -7.19 -1.78 10.86
N LYS A 72 -7.59 -0.98 9.86
CA LYS A 72 -8.28 -1.47 8.65
C LYS A 72 -7.39 -2.46 7.89
N LEU A 73 -6.13 -2.11 7.67
CA LEU A 73 -5.17 -2.97 6.97
C LEU A 73 -4.93 -4.29 7.72
N ASP A 74 -4.72 -4.24 9.03
CA ASP A 74 -4.57 -5.45 9.86
C ASP A 74 -5.79 -6.37 9.75
N VAL A 75 -7.01 -5.82 9.84
CA VAL A 75 -8.24 -6.61 9.69
C VAL A 75 -8.38 -7.23 8.30
N ILE A 76 -7.98 -6.52 7.24
CA ILE A 76 -7.99 -7.06 5.88
C ILE A 76 -6.99 -8.20 5.75
N ILE A 77 -5.78 -8.03 6.31
CA ILE A 77 -4.73 -9.06 6.27
C ILE A 77 -5.16 -10.31 7.04
N GLU A 78 -5.65 -10.15 8.27
CA GLU A 78 -6.17 -11.27 9.08
C GLU A 78 -7.30 -12.01 8.36
N LYS A 79 -8.23 -11.27 7.72
CA LYS A 79 -9.28 -11.88 6.91
C LYS A 79 -8.72 -12.60 5.68
N ALA A 80 -7.73 -12.02 5.00
CA ALA A 80 -7.11 -12.63 3.83
C ALA A 80 -6.37 -13.94 4.17
N GLU A 81 -5.69 -14.00 5.32
CA GLU A 81 -5.09 -15.23 5.85
C GLU A 81 -6.15 -16.31 6.07
N VAL A 82 -7.28 -15.96 6.69
CA VAL A 82 -8.41 -16.88 6.90
C VAL A 82 -9.02 -17.34 5.58
N VAL A 83 -9.20 -16.44 4.60
CA VAL A 83 -9.75 -16.77 3.28
C VAL A 83 -8.84 -17.77 2.56
N LEU A 84 -7.53 -17.57 2.60
CA LEU A 84 -6.57 -18.47 1.95
C LEU A 84 -6.26 -19.72 2.78
N ALA A 85 -6.64 -19.74 4.07
CA ALA A 85 -6.15 -20.69 5.06
C ALA A 85 -4.61 -20.76 5.11
N MET A 86 -3.95 -19.60 4.98
CA MET A 86 -2.50 -19.44 4.96
C MET A 86 -2.08 -18.42 6.02
N PHE A 87 -1.22 -18.84 6.94
CA PHE A 87 -0.79 -18.05 8.10
C PHE A 87 0.74 -18.02 8.15
N PRO A 88 1.41 -17.11 7.42
CA PRO A 88 2.86 -16.99 7.47
C PRO A 88 3.32 -16.47 8.84
N ASP A 89 4.31 -17.12 9.46
CA ASP A 89 4.77 -16.80 10.83
C ASP A 89 5.25 -15.34 10.98
N ASP A 90 5.96 -14.82 9.98
CA ASP A 90 6.58 -13.49 9.99
C ASP A 90 5.99 -12.57 8.90
N LEU A 91 4.67 -12.62 8.69
CA LEU A 91 4.01 -11.76 7.71
C LEU A 91 4.19 -10.28 8.05
N HIS A 92 5.03 -9.59 7.28
CA HIS A 92 5.12 -8.14 7.30
C HIS A 92 5.32 -7.60 5.89
N ILE A 93 4.58 -6.56 5.52
CA ILE A 93 4.61 -5.94 4.19
C ILE A 93 4.75 -4.43 4.29
N THR A 94 5.30 -3.80 3.26
CA THR A 94 5.22 -2.34 3.12
C THR A 94 4.07 -1.99 2.19
N ILE A 95 3.29 -0.95 2.52
CA ILE A 95 2.31 -0.36 1.60
C ILE A 95 2.70 1.08 1.34
N VAL A 96 2.83 1.44 0.07
CA VAL A 96 3.21 2.78 -0.39
C VAL A 96 2.00 3.40 -1.08
N LEU A 97 1.46 4.45 -0.47
CA LEU A 97 0.36 5.23 -1.00
C LEU A 97 0.88 6.22 -2.03
N LEU A 98 0.36 6.12 -3.25
CA LEU A 98 0.64 7.01 -4.36
C LEU A 98 -0.67 7.71 -4.74
N ALA A 99 -0.62 9.00 -5.06
CA ALA A 99 -1.84 9.77 -5.28
C ALA A 99 -2.71 9.14 -6.39
N SER A 100 -2.10 8.83 -7.53
CA SER A 100 -2.83 8.38 -8.72
C SER A 100 -2.22 7.14 -9.41
N ARG A 101 -3.00 6.55 -10.33
CA ARG A 101 -2.54 5.51 -11.27
C ARG A 101 -1.29 5.93 -12.06
N LYS A 102 -1.17 7.22 -12.39
CA LYS A 102 0.00 7.74 -13.12
C LYS A 102 1.26 7.62 -12.27
N ASP A 103 1.14 7.87 -10.97
CA ASP A 103 2.25 7.75 -10.03
C ASP A 103 2.65 6.29 -9.81
N VAL A 104 1.67 5.37 -9.77
CA VAL A 104 1.92 3.91 -9.76
C VAL A 104 2.67 3.47 -11.00
N ALA A 105 2.21 3.89 -12.19
CA ALA A 105 2.87 3.60 -13.46
C ALA A 105 4.29 4.19 -13.53
N ALA A 106 4.49 5.41 -13.02
CA ALA A 106 5.79 6.05 -12.94
C ALA A 106 6.73 5.30 -11.99
N MET A 107 6.24 4.88 -10.82
CA MET A 107 6.99 4.08 -9.86
C MET A 107 7.39 2.72 -10.45
N TYR A 108 6.45 2.03 -11.12
CA TYR A 108 6.71 0.76 -11.80
C TYR A 108 7.78 0.93 -12.89
N LYS A 109 7.66 1.96 -13.73
CA LYS A 109 8.65 2.25 -14.78
C LYS A 109 10.02 2.57 -14.20
N SER A 110 10.08 3.32 -13.11
CA SER A 110 11.34 3.65 -12.42
C SER A 110 12.05 2.38 -11.91
N LYS A 111 11.29 1.43 -11.33
CA LYS A 111 11.84 0.20 -10.76
C LYS A 111 12.22 -0.86 -11.78
N TYR A 112 11.41 -1.02 -12.82
CA TYR A 112 11.51 -2.16 -13.75
C TYR A 112 11.91 -1.77 -15.18
N GLY A 113 12.02 -0.47 -15.49
CA GLY A 113 12.32 0.03 -16.83
C GLY A 113 11.20 -0.20 -17.85
N LYS A 114 10.04 -0.73 -17.42
CA LYS A 114 8.91 -1.11 -18.29
C LYS A 114 7.71 -0.21 -18.02
N ARG A 115 6.98 0.14 -19.08
CA ARG A 115 5.71 0.84 -18.93
C ARG A 115 4.61 -0.17 -18.62
N ALA A 116 3.79 0.14 -17.64
CA ALA A 116 2.58 -0.59 -17.33
C ALA A 116 1.53 0.38 -16.79
N ASN A 117 0.26 0.06 -16.99
CA ASN A 117 -0.88 0.90 -16.58
C ASN A 117 -1.62 0.24 -15.42
N HIS A 118 -0.93 0.05 -14.30
CA HIS A 118 -1.48 -0.59 -13.11
C HIS A 118 -2.03 0.46 -12.13
N ILE A 119 -3.15 0.14 -11.46
CA ILE A 119 -3.64 0.90 -10.30
C ILE A 119 -2.96 0.48 -8.99
N SER A 120 -2.44 -0.75 -8.96
CA SER A 120 -1.69 -1.31 -7.86
C SER A 120 -0.76 -2.41 -8.37
N TYR A 121 0.29 -2.71 -7.62
CA TYR A 121 1.05 -3.94 -7.79
C TYR A 121 1.83 -4.31 -6.52
N TYR A 122 1.98 -5.61 -6.28
CA TYR A 122 2.89 -6.16 -5.30
C TYR A 122 4.29 -6.40 -5.88
N SER A 123 5.29 -5.74 -5.29
CA SER A 123 6.71 -5.92 -5.57
C SER A 123 7.27 -7.07 -4.74
N LEU A 124 7.41 -8.23 -5.35
CA LEU A 124 7.93 -9.46 -4.72
C LEU A 124 9.31 -9.25 -4.07
N ARG A 125 10.21 -8.55 -4.77
CA ARG A 125 11.57 -8.30 -4.29
C ARG A 125 11.61 -7.44 -3.03
N GLU A 126 10.67 -6.52 -2.91
CA GLU A 126 10.65 -5.50 -1.86
C GLU A 126 9.59 -5.79 -0.79
N LYS A 127 8.80 -6.86 -0.96
CA LYS A 127 7.61 -7.14 -0.16
C LYS A 127 6.71 -5.91 0.02
N THR A 128 6.55 -5.16 -1.07
CA THR A 128 5.93 -3.83 -1.04
C THR A 128 4.77 -3.74 -2.01
N ILE A 129 3.60 -3.34 -1.52
CA ILE A 129 2.45 -2.97 -2.33
C ILE A 129 2.55 -1.49 -2.68
N TYR A 130 2.48 -1.16 -3.96
CA TYR A 130 2.29 0.20 -4.44
C TYR A 130 0.86 0.35 -4.90
N ILE A 131 0.14 1.36 -4.42
CA ILE A 131 -1.29 1.52 -4.70
C ILE A 131 -1.66 2.98 -4.95
N SER A 132 -2.50 3.19 -5.96
CA SER A 132 -3.16 4.46 -6.28
C SER A 132 -4.27 4.72 -5.27
N VAL A 133 -4.22 5.85 -4.57
CA VAL A 133 -5.28 6.25 -3.63
C VAL A 133 -6.59 6.51 -4.39
N ASP A 134 -6.54 7.23 -5.52
CA ASP A 134 -7.72 7.52 -6.36
C ASP A 134 -8.49 6.28 -6.82
N ASP A 135 -7.79 5.15 -6.98
CA ASP A 135 -8.35 3.89 -7.46
C ASP A 135 -8.49 2.84 -6.35
N THR A 136 -8.16 3.17 -5.11
CA THR A 136 -8.17 2.21 -4.01
C THR A 136 -9.59 1.77 -3.71
N ARG A 137 -9.77 0.44 -3.65
CA ARG A 137 -10.97 -0.22 -3.13
C ARG A 137 -10.56 -1.42 -2.30
N LEU A 138 -11.42 -1.84 -1.37
CA LEU A 138 -11.20 -3.04 -0.55
C LEU A 138 -10.75 -4.26 -1.39
N ARG A 139 -11.37 -4.47 -2.55
CA ARG A 139 -11.03 -5.58 -3.45
C ARG A 139 -9.61 -5.47 -4.01
N VAL A 140 -9.21 -4.28 -4.47
CA VAL A 140 -7.89 -4.03 -5.04
C VAL A 140 -6.81 -4.32 -4.02
N ILE A 141 -6.93 -3.78 -2.80
CA ILE A 141 -5.92 -4.02 -1.77
C ILE A 141 -5.93 -5.47 -1.27
N ALA A 142 -7.10 -6.11 -1.20
CA ALA A 142 -7.21 -7.52 -0.84
C ALA A 142 -6.51 -8.43 -1.86
N HIS A 143 -6.60 -8.10 -3.16
CA HIS A 143 -5.88 -8.81 -4.23
C HIS A 143 -4.37 -8.77 -3.99
N GLU A 144 -3.81 -7.57 -3.78
CA GLU A 144 -2.37 -7.38 -3.56
C GLU A 144 -1.89 -8.02 -2.25
N ILE A 145 -2.71 -7.98 -1.19
CA ILE A 145 -2.44 -8.69 0.07
C ILE A 145 -2.43 -10.20 -0.16
N GLY A 146 -3.35 -10.73 -0.99
CA GLY A 146 -3.35 -12.13 -1.40
C GLY A 146 -2.03 -12.53 -2.05
N HIS A 147 -1.49 -11.71 -2.96
CA HIS A 147 -0.15 -11.94 -3.50
C HIS A 147 0.92 -11.99 -2.42
N ALA A 148 0.89 -11.06 -1.47
CA ALA A 148 1.89 -10.97 -0.42
C ALA A 148 1.84 -12.16 0.57
N ILE A 149 0.65 -12.62 0.95
CA ILE A 149 0.47 -13.79 1.81
C ILE A 149 1.03 -15.03 1.11
N VAL A 150 0.64 -15.28 -0.14
CA VAL A 150 1.10 -16.44 -0.91
C VAL A 150 2.62 -16.43 -1.07
N ASP A 151 3.20 -15.27 -1.38
CA ASP A 151 4.65 -15.11 -1.54
C ASP A 151 5.43 -15.36 -0.25
N GLN A 152 4.85 -15.02 0.92
CA GLN A 152 5.50 -15.22 2.22
C GLN A 152 5.16 -16.57 2.89
N TYR A 153 4.09 -17.24 2.47
CA TYR A 153 3.68 -18.55 2.97
C TYR A 153 4.46 -19.69 2.31
N PHE A 154 4.62 -19.65 0.99
CA PHE A 154 5.30 -20.72 0.27
C PHE A 154 6.82 -20.50 0.23
N LYS A 155 7.58 -21.48 0.72
CA LYS A 155 9.05 -21.50 0.58
C LYS A 155 9.51 -21.44 -0.88
N VAL A 156 8.77 -22.09 -1.77
CA VAL A 156 8.98 -22.03 -3.23
C VAL A 156 7.70 -21.49 -3.83
N ARG A 157 7.80 -20.35 -4.51
CA ARG A 157 6.63 -19.67 -5.07
C ARG A 157 5.85 -20.60 -6.01
N PRO A 158 4.51 -20.63 -5.91
CA PRO A 158 3.67 -21.30 -6.89
C PRO A 158 3.89 -20.74 -8.32
N PRO A 159 3.53 -21.51 -9.37
CA PRO A 159 3.47 -20.98 -10.72
C PRO A 159 2.60 -19.73 -10.80
N TYR A 160 2.96 -18.79 -11.69
CA TYR A 160 2.32 -17.48 -11.79
C TYR A 160 0.78 -17.54 -11.83
N ASN A 161 0.22 -18.41 -12.66
CA ASN A 161 -1.24 -18.54 -12.79
C ASN A 161 -1.92 -18.99 -11.49
N ILE A 162 -1.24 -19.81 -10.68
CA ILE A 162 -1.75 -20.27 -9.38
C ILE A 162 -1.64 -19.13 -8.35
N HIS A 163 -0.56 -18.37 -8.39
CA HIS A 163 -0.37 -17.21 -7.51
C HIS A 163 -1.44 -16.14 -7.78
N GLU A 164 -1.72 -15.86 -9.05
CA GLU A 164 -2.81 -14.98 -9.48
C GLU A 164 -4.19 -15.51 -9.06
N LEU A 165 -4.45 -16.80 -9.27
CA LEU A 165 -5.72 -17.42 -8.88
C LEU A 165 -5.99 -17.27 -7.37
N MET A 166 -4.96 -17.42 -6.54
CA MET A 166 -5.07 -17.22 -5.09
C MET A 166 -5.35 -15.75 -4.74
N ALA A 167 -4.68 -14.79 -5.38
CA ALA A 167 -4.95 -13.37 -5.18
C ALA A 167 -6.39 -12.99 -5.58
N GLN A 168 -6.88 -13.51 -6.71
CA GLN A 168 -8.26 -13.35 -7.16
C GLN A 168 -9.26 -14.01 -6.21
N PHE A 169 -8.91 -15.17 -5.62
CA PHE A 169 -9.72 -15.82 -4.61
C PHE A 169 -9.84 -14.93 -3.36
N THR A 170 -8.73 -14.38 -2.87
CA THR A 170 -8.74 -13.41 -1.76
C THR A 170 -9.61 -12.19 -2.09
N GLU A 171 -9.43 -11.58 -3.26
CA GLU A 171 -10.22 -10.43 -3.71
C GLU A 171 -11.72 -10.72 -3.68
N LYS A 172 -12.13 -11.89 -4.18
CA LYS A 172 -13.52 -12.30 -4.31
C LYS A 172 -14.17 -12.55 -2.95
N HIS A 173 -13.45 -13.17 -2.02
CA HIS A 173 -13.99 -13.68 -0.76
C HIS A 173 -13.68 -12.81 0.46
N ILE A 174 -13.02 -11.66 0.29
CA ILE A 174 -12.64 -10.77 1.40
C ILE A 174 -13.85 -10.28 2.22
N SER A 175 -15.04 -10.18 1.62
CA SER A 175 -16.25 -9.67 2.29
C SER A 175 -17.19 -10.74 2.83
N ASP A 176 -16.84 -12.03 2.65
CA ASP A 176 -17.67 -13.16 3.05
C ASP A 176 -17.79 -13.33 4.57
#